data_AF-A0A9E1KPQ6-F1
#
_entry.id   AF-A0A9E1KPQ6-F1
#
_cell.length_a   1.000
_cell.length_b   1.000
_cell.length_c   1.000
_cell.angle_alpha   90.00
_cell.angle_beta   90.00
_cell.angle_gamma   90.00
#
_symmetry.space_group_name_H-M   'P 1'
#
loop_
_entity.id
_entity.type
_entity.pdbx_description
1 polymer ?
#
loop_
_entity_poly.entity_id
_entity_poly.type
_entity_poly.pdbx_seq_one_letter_code
_entity_poly.pdbx_strand_id
1 'polypeptide(L)'
;MGRFLSFTVCVFSFVLGTCGATAQGLPFERTEDREPCTDYQANRKPLFGDLHAHSSYSYDSYLSNQRNDPWDAYAYARGEPITLPNAAGEQTIVTRLPRPLDFAAMTEHAEFLGEVNICSQDPGQLAYYWPMCAMIRADNLWVQLLGANWFTRLAGYVGSEPERSLVCTLTDCDAAHLDTWEKIQRAAEDHYDRSATCEFTTLVGYEYTDAPDQNNMHRNVIFRNEQVTATAISGYDTGQNNFPELWRRLRNECIEAGTGCDVLSIPHNPNLSGGLMFRNPATALEASERRFFEPVVEITQHKGASECRFDRLQGLGLDTEDELCSFEQINSDNLNMLGSVHGEVRTDRANTVPLEHFARRNMVRNVLKDGLALEKSSGTNPFVMGFIGSTDTHSATPGATEEYNFVGHLGRRDAEYRNVQDHFFSQPGGHAVVWAEENSRDAIFAALRRRETYATSGTRPVVRFFGGTALEADLCENTDMVGTAMV
;
A
#
# COMPACT_ATOMS: atom_id res chain seq x y z
N MET A 1 -84.65 25.00 11.37
CA MET A 1 -83.89 26.14 11.92
C MET A 1 -82.89 25.57 12.91
N GLY A 2 -81.58 25.74 12.85
CA GLY A 2 -80.64 26.47 12.02
C GLY A 2 -79.24 26.12 12.55
N ARG A 3 -78.29 26.00 11.65
CA ARG A 3 -76.86 25.66 11.83
C ARG A 3 -76.14 26.44 12.93
N PHE A 4 -75.12 25.83 13.53
CA PHE A 4 -73.79 26.45 13.68
C PHE A 4 -72.70 25.43 13.34
N LEU A 5 -71.92 25.74 12.31
CA LEU A 5 -70.65 25.09 11.97
C LEU A 5 -69.57 25.65 12.90
N SER A 6 -68.70 24.79 13.44
CA SER A 6 -67.38 25.18 13.91
C SER A 6 -66.35 24.41 13.09
N PHE A 7 -65.49 25.13 12.38
CA PHE A 7 -64.38 24.58 11.61
C PHE A 7 -63.16 24.44 12.54
N THR A 8 -62.68 23.21 12.73
CA THR A 8 -61.33 22.97 13.27
C THR A 8 -60.43 22.55 12.11
N VAL A 9 -59.46 23.39 11.77
CA VAL A 9 -58.41 23.09 10.80
C VAL A 9 -57.33 22.27 11.52
N CYS A 10 -57.20 20.99 11.21
CA CYS A 10 -56.03 20.19 11.58
C CYS A 10 -54.97 20.35 10.50
N VAL A 11 -53.89 21.05 10.82
CA VAL A 11 -52.66 21.08 10.02
C VAL A 11 -51.91 19.77 10.29
N PHE A 12 -51.90 18.86 9.32
CA PHE A 12 -50.98 17.72 9.32
C PHE A 12 -49.63 18.18 8.79
N SER A 13 -48.65 18.38 9.68
CA SER A 13 -47.24 18.47 9.27
C SER A 13 -46.79 17.09 8.81
N PHE A 14 -46.55 16.93 7.51
CA PHE A 14 -45.78 15.81 6.96
C PHE A 14 -44.31 16.01 7.38
N VAL A 15 -43.89 15.29 8.41
CA VAL A 15 -42.46 15.01 8.61
C VAL A 15 -42.13 13.88 7.67
N LEU A 16 -41.48 14.21 6.54
CA LEU A 16 -40.80 13.26 5.68
C LEU A 16 -39.62 12.69 6.47
N GLY A 17 -39.86 11.62 7.23
CA GLY A 17 -38.81 10.77 7.73
C GLY A 17 -38.21 10.01 6.55
N THR A 18 -36.99 10.34 6.16
CA THR A 18 -36.15 9.50 5.30
C THR A 18 -35.88 8.21 6.07
N CYS A 19 -36.65 7.17 5.73
CA CYS A 19 -36.39 5.81 6.17
C CYS A 19 -35.10 5.35 5.47
N GLY A 20 -33.97 5.39 6.17
CA GLY A 20 -32.78 4.67 5.75
C GLY A 20 -33.13 3.19 5.70
N ALA A 21 -33.24 2.64 4.50
CA ALA A 21 -33.28 1.20 4.31
C ALA A 21 -31.90 0.67 4.70
N THR A 22 -31.79 0.10 5.90
CA THR A 22 -30.67 -0.80 6.19
C THR A 22 -30.74 -1.94 5.17
N ALA A 23 -29.69 -2.09 4.36
CA ALA A 23 -29.53 -3.18 3.41
C ALA A 23 -29.45 -4.51 4.18
N GLN A 24 -30.59 -5.11 4.51
CA GLN A 24 -30.67 -6.43 5.11
C GLN A 24 -30.25 -7.46 4.06
N GLY A 25 -29.03 -8.03 4.20
CA GLY A 25 -28.63 -9.25 3.50
C GLY A 25 -27.20 -9.31 2.96
N LEU A 26 -26.42 -8.21 2.95
CA LEU A 26 -25.03 -8.25 2.48
C LEU A 26 -24.08 -8.70 3.62
N PRO A 27 -23.02 -9.48 3.32
CA PRO A 27 -22.00 -9.88 4.30
C PRO A 27 -20.98 -8.76 4.61
N PHE A 28 -21.21 -7.56 4.09
CA PHE A 28 -20.45 -6.34 4.37
C PHE A 28 -21.42 -5.16 4.51
N GLU A 29 -20.97 -4.10 5.19
CA GLU A 29 -21.71 -2.86 5.29
C GLU A 29 -21.47 -2.03 4.03
N ARG A 30 -22.54 -1.68 3.30
CA ARG A 30 -22.48 -0.71 2.19
C ARG A 30 -22.60 0.70 2.77
N THR A 31 -21.53 1.48 2.66
CA THR A 31 -21.44 2.85 3.17
C THR A 31 -21.55 3.93 2.11
N GLU A 32 -21.38 3.53 0.85
CA GLU A 32 -21.41 4.42 -0.29
C GLU A 32 -22.77 4.42 -1.01
N ASP A 33 -23.12 5.55 -1.64
CA ASP A 33 -24.26 5.61 -2.56
C ASP A 33 -23.83 5.11 -3.95
N ARG A 34 -24.36 3.95 -4.35
CA ARG A 34 -24.09 3.31 -5.64
C ARG A 34 -25.19 2.32 -6.03
N GLU A 35 -25.21 1.96 -7.31
CA GLU A 35 -25.96 0.79 -7.77
C GLU A 35 -25.26 -0.51 -7.30
N PRO A 36 -26.01 -1.54 -6.86
CA PRO A 36 -25.43 -2.85 -6.58
C PRO A 36 -24.74 -3.45 -7.80
N CYS A 37 -23.63 -4.15 -7.59
CA CYS A 37 -22.91 -4.80 -8.67
C CYS A 37 -23.73 -5.94 -9.28
N THR A 38 -23.79 -6.03 -10.60
CA THR A 38 -24.46 -7.13 -11.32
C THR A 38 -23.74 -8.45 -11.16
N ASP A 39 -22.40 -8.43 -11.06
CA ASP A 39 -21.58 -9.61 -10.81
C ASP A 39 -21.26 -9.74 -9.30
N TYR A 40 -22.33 -9.85 -8.51
CA TYR A 40 -22.26 -10.21 -7.10
C TYR A 40 -22.25 -11.74 -6.94
N GLN A 41 -21.32 -12.26 -6.15
CA GLN A 41 -21.20 -13.69 -5.86
C GLN A 41 -21.20 -13.90 -4.34
N ALA A 42 -22.23 -14.56 -3.81
CA ALA A 42 -22.33 -14.85 -2.37
C ALA A 42 -21.13 -15.66 -1.85
N ASN A 43 -20.61 -16.56 -2.69
CA ASN A 43 -19.42 -17.35 -2.39
C ASN A 43 -18.11 -16.62 -2.70
N ARG A 44 -18.15 -15.33 -3.07
CA ARG A 44 -17.00 -14.46 -3.41
C ARG A 44 -16.27 -14.87 -4.68
N LYS A 45 -15.67 -13.89 -5.35
CA LYS A 45 -14.83 -14.04 -6.53
C LYS A 45 -13.43 -13.45 -6.27
N PRO A 46 -12.38 -13.95 -6.94
CA PRO A 46 -11.05 -13.38 -6.80
C PRO A 46 -10.97 -12.08 -7.61
N LEU A 47 -10.57 -11.00 -6.95
CA LEU A 47 -10.25 -9.72 -7.57
C LEU A 47 -8.74 -9.51 -7.50
N PHE A 48 -8.12 -9.12 -8.60
CA PHE A 48 -6.69 -8.86 -8.73
C PHE A 48 -6.43 -7.36 -8.74
N GLY A 49 -5.61 -6.89 -7.82
CA GLY A 49 -5.25 -5.49 -7.73
C GLY A 49 -3.81 -5.24 -7.34
N ASP A 50 -3.53 -3.98 -7.13
CA ASP A 50 -2.25 -3.47 -6.65
C ASP A 50 -2.51 -2.38 -5.62
N LEU A 51 -2.03 -2.57 -4.39
CA LEU A 51 -2.25 -1.64 -3.28
C LEU A 51 -0.99 -0.86 -2.93
N HIS A 52 0.04 -0.95 -3.77
CA HIS A 52 1.31 -0.29 -3.53
C HIS A 52 1.92 0.19 -4.85
N ALA A 53 1.73 1.47 -5.15
CA ALA A 53 2.30 2.11 -6.32
C ALA A 53 2.46 3.60 -6.06
N HIS A 54 3.43 4.20 -6.74
CA HIS A 54 3.80 5.60 -6.62
C HIS A 54 3.72 6.31 -7.98
N SER A 55 3.26 7.55 -7.97
CA SER A 55 3.14 8.43 -9.14
C SER A 55 4.09 9.62 -9.03
N SER A 56 3.92 10.64 -9.86
CA SER A 56 4.70 11.88 -9.77
C SER A 56 4.50 12.68 -8.47
N TYR A 57 3.58 12.26 -7.59
CA TYR A 57 3.38 12.89 -6.28
C TYR A 57 4.34 12.36 -5.22
N SER A 58 4.83 11.13 -5.36
CA SER A 58 5.92 10.63 -4.54
C SER A 58 7.27 11.20 -4.98
N TYR A 59 8.08 11.53 -3.98
CA TYR A 59 9.39 12.13 -4.17
C TYR A 59 10.35 11.25 -4.99
N ASP A 60 10.47 9.97 -4.68
CA ASP A 60 11.42 9.04 -5.29
C ASP A 60 11.02 8.58 -6.69
N SER A 61 9.72 8.61 -7.00
CA SER A 61 9.18 8.52 -8.35
C SER A 61 9.49 9.79 -9.15
N TYR A 62 9.14 10.97 -8.63
CA TYR A 62 9.38 12.24 -9.33
C TYR A 62 10.86 12.50 -9.61
N LEU A 63 11.74 12.25 -8.63
CA LEU A 63 13.19 12.35 -8.78
C LEU A 63 13.70 11.48 -9.95
N SER A 64 13.05 10.35 -10.20
CA SER A 64 13.39 9.38 -11.25
C SER A 64 12.91 9.77 -12.65
N ASN A 65 12.59 11.05 -12.87
CA ASN A 65 11.97 11.55 -14.11
C ASN A 65 10.60 10.95 -14.42
N GLN A 66 9.94 10.29 -13.47
CA GLN A 66 8.55 9.88 -13.64
C GLN A 66 7.66 11.13 -13.58
N ARG A 67 6.74 11.31 -14.53
CA ARG A 67 5.86 12.50 -14.61
C ARG A 67 4.36 12.20 -14.64
N ASN A 68 3.97 10.93 -14.69
CA ASN A 68 2.55 10.56 -14.71
C ASN A 68 1.96 10.69 -13.31
N ASP A 69 0.80 11.29 -13.18
CA ASP A 69 0.14 11.55 -11.89
C ASP A 69 -0.78 10.37 -11.48
N PRO A 70 -1.52 10.46 -10.34
CA PRO A 70 -2.44 9.39 -9.95
C PRO A 70 -3.56 9.10 -10.97
N TRP A 71 -4.01 10.08 -11.77
CA TRP A 71 -5.01 9.84 -12.80
C TRP A 71 -4.44 8.97 -13.92
N ASP A 72 -3.23 9.28 -14.37
CA ASP A 72 -2.53 8.46 -15.36
C ASP A 72 -2.26 7.03 -14.83
N ALA A 73 -1.89 6.90 -13.55
CA ALA A 73 -1.65 5.60 -12.92
C ALA A 73 -2.93 4.73 -12.88
N TYR A 74 -4.08 5.33 -12.54
CA TYR A 74 -5.37 4.63 -12.59
C TYR A 74 -5.82 4.33 -14.02
N ALA A 75 -5.57 5.22 -14.98
CA ALA A 75 -5.80 4.94 -16.39
C ALA A 75 -4.97 3.73 -16.85
N TYR A 76 -3.70 3.65 -16.46
CA TYR A 76 -2.83 2.49 -16.70
C TYR A 76 -3.37 1.21 -16.07
N ALA A 77 -3.83 1.27 -14.82
CA ALA A 77 -4.47 0.13 -14.13
C ALA A 77 -5.70 -0.40 -14.90
N ARG A 78 -6.44 0.48 -15.59
CA ARG A 78 -7.55 0.11 -16.47
C ARG A 78 -7.13 -0.33 -17.88
N GLY A 79 -5.82 -0.37 -18.17
CA GLY A 79 -5.26 -0.83 -19.45
C GLY A 79 -5.04 0.27 -20.49
N GLU A 80 -5.16 1.54 -20.11
CA GLU A 80 -4.79 2.67 -20.98
C GLU A 80 -3.25 2.80 -21.06
N PRO A 81 -2.69 3.23 -22.22
CA PRO A 81 -1.25 3.39 -22.34
C PRO A 81 -0.76 4.68 -21.68
N ILE A 82 0.41 4.62 -21.04
CA ILE A 82 1.14 5.79 -20.53
C ILE A 82 2.56 5.86 -21.12
N THR A 83 3.21 7.01 -20.95
CA THR A 83 4.62 7.20 -21.32
C THR A 83 5.53 7.27 -20.10
N LEU A 84 6.69 6.62 -20.16
CA LEU A 84 7.70 6.60 -19.12
C LEU A 84 9.01 7.25 -19.60
N PRO A 85 9.86 7.74 -18.68
CA PRO A 85 11.18 8.26 -19.02
C PRO A 85 12.08 7.18 -19.63
N ASN A 86 12.82 7.54 -20.68
CA ASN A 86 14.02 6.81 -21.09
C ASN A 86 15.23 7.16 -20.18
N ALA A 87 16.39 6.57 -20.43
CA ALA A 87 17.61 6.87 -19.63
C ALA A 87 18.10 8.32 -19.72
N ALA A 88 17.69 9.07 -20.76
CA ALA A 88 17.94 10.50 -20.87
C ALA A 88 16.90 11.36 -20.10
N GLY A 89 15.85 10.75 -19.53
CA GLY A 89 14.77 11.40 -18.80
C GLY A 89 13.59 11.85 -19.67
N GLU A 90 13.62 11.58 -20.98
CA GLU A 90 12.57 11.97 -21.92
C GLU A 90 11.41 10.97 -21.87
N GLN A 91 10.16 11.44 -21.82
CA GLN A 91 8.96 10.60 -21.71
C GLN A 91 8.61 9.89 -23.04
N THR A 92 9.41 8.90 -23.45
CA THR A 92 9.29 8.27 -24.78
C THR A 92 8.92 6.79 -24.74
N ILE A 93 9.04 6.11 -23.60
CA ILE A 93 8.76 4.68 -23.50
C ILE A 93 7.26 4.49 -23.31
N VAL A 94 6.56 3.87 -24.26
CA VAL A 94 5.12 3.60 -24.13
C VAL A 94 4.90 2.23 -23.51
N THR A 95 4.06 2.16 -22.47
CA THR A 95 3.67 0.89 -21.82
C THR A 95 2.16 0.85 -21.57
N ARG A 96 1.61 -0.36 -21.42
CA ARG A 96 0.21 -0.64 -21.04
C ARG A 96 0.08 -2.00 -20.39
N LEU A 97 -0.90 -2.19 -19.51
CA LEU A 97 -1.22 -3.53 -19.02
C LEU A 97 -1.89 -4.38 -20.12
N PRO A 98 -1.49 -5.65 -20.28
CA PRO A 98 -2.19 -6.58 -21.16
C PRO A 98 -3.57 -6.98 -20.62
N ARG A 99 -3.71 -6.99 -19.29
CA ARG A 99 -4.96 -7.27 -18.58
C ARG A 99 -5.17 -6.19 -17.50
N PRO A 100 -6.26 -5.41 -17.56
CA PRO A 100 -6.61 -4.45 -16.52
C PRO A 100 -6.68 -5.08 -15.13
N LEU A 101 -6.44 -4.29 -14.09
CA LEU A 101 -6.68 -4.66 -12.70
C LEU A 101 -8.17 -4.54 -12.37
N ASP A 102 -8.62 -5.30 -11.38
CA ASP A 102 -9.96 -5.16 -10.80
C ASP A 102 -10.00 -3.99 -9.80
N PHE A 103 -8.91 -3.76 -9.08
CA PHE A 103 -8.77 -2.62 -8.17
C PHE A 103 -7.34 -2.10 -8.05
N ALA A 104 -7.17 -0.85 -7.61
CA ALA A 104 -5.86 -0.30 -7.27
C ALA A 104 -5.93 0.77 -6.17
N ALA A 105 -4.79 1.04 -5.53
CA ALA A 105 -4.60 2.21 -4.67
C ALA A 105 -3.26 2.88 -5.00
N MET A 106 -3.26 4.21 -5.11
CA MET A 106 -2.01 4.99 -5.13
C MET A 106 -1.59 5.29 -3.70
N THR A 107 -0.37 4.92 -3.34
CA THR A 107 0.14 5.01 -1.98
C THR A 107 1.40 5.85 -1.95
N GLU A 108 1.28 7.12 -2.33
CA GLU A 108 2.41 8.05 -2.29
C GLU A 108 2.95 8.19 -0.86
N HIS A 109 4.26 8.34 -0.72
CA HIS A 109 4.89 8.71 0.55
C HIS A 109 4.21 9.95 1.17
N ALA A 110 3.68 9.83 2.40
CA ALA A 110 3.03 10.92 3.11
C ALA A 110 4.03 12.05 3.45
N GLU A 111 5.28 11.67 3.66
CA GLU A 111 6.43 12.52 3.83
C GLU A 111 6.72 13.23 2.50
N PHE A 112 6.98 14.53 2.57
CA PHE A 112 7.26 15.38 1.42
C PHE A 112 6.10 15.62 0.44
N LEU A 113 4.85 15.20 0.69
CA LEU A 113 3.72 15.52 -0.21
C LEU A 113 3.59 17.03 -0.50
N GLY A 114 3.77 17.85 0.53
CA GLY A 114 3.77 19.31 0.40
C GLY A 114 5.01 19.82 -0.34
N GLU A 115 6.20 19.36 0.06
CA GLU A 115 7.47 19.74 -0.55
C GLU A 115 7.55 19.38 -2.04
N VAL A 116 7.11 18.17 -2.43
CA VAL A 116 7.09 17.73 -3.84
C VAL A 116 6.16 18.61 -4.64
N ASN A 117 4.96 18.93 -4.13
CA ASN A 117 4.00 19.83 -4.77
C ASN A 117 4.62 21.20 -5.04
N ILE A 118 5.16 21.85 -4.00
CA ILE A 118 5.84 23.14 -4.10
C ILE A 118 6.99 23.11 -5.11
N CYS A 119 7.78 22.02 -5.08
CA CYS A 119 8.94 21.87 -5.93
C CYS A 119 8.59 21.43 -7.37
N SER A 120 7.36 21.08 -7.72
CA SER A 120 7.04 20.54 -9.05
C SER A 120 5.94 21.29 -9.80
N GLN A 121 5.01 21.92 -9.10
CA GLN A 121 3.74 22.36 -9.70
C GLN A 121 3.75 23.82 -10.21
N ASP A 122 4.34 24.76 -9.47
CA ASP A 122 4.15 26.20 -9.74
C ASP A 122 5.47 26.98 -9.91
N PRO A 123 5.93 27.22 -11.16
CA PRO A 123 7.12 28.02 -11.43
C PRO A 123 6.96 29.52 -11.09
N GLY A 124 5.76 29.98 -10.74
CA GLY A 124 5.51 31.34 -10.25
C GLY A 124 5.97 31.58 -8.81
N GLN A 125 6.19 30.52 -8.02
CA GLN A 125 6.60 30.64 -6.61
C GLN A 125 8.11 30.72 -6.45
N LEU A 126 8.58 31.55 -5.51
CA LEU A 126 10.01 31.66 -5.19
C LEU A 126 10.59 30.30 -4.73
N ALA A 127 9.80 29.56 -3.95
CA ALA A 127 10.14 28.24 -3.44
C ALA A 127 10.47 27.24 -4.55
N TYR A 128 9.83 27.35 -5.72
CA TYR A 128 10.11 26.51 -6.89
C TYR A 128 11.60 26.58 -7.28
N TYR A 129 12.24 27.75 -7.18
CA TYR A 129 13.64 27.93 -7.56
C TYR A 129 14.64 27.64 -6.44
N TRP A 130 14.17 27.18 -5.28
CA TRP A 130 15.06 26.75 -4.19
C TRP A 130 16.00 25.63 -4.68
N PRO A 131 17.30 25.62 -4.31
CA PRO A 131 18.26 24.67 -4.87
C PRO A 131 17.83 23.20 -4.74
N MET A 132 17.19 22.84 -3.62
CA MET A 132 16.65 21.49 -3.45
C MET A 132 15.59 21.17 -4.50
N CYS A 133 14.61 22.04 -4.72
CA CYS A 133 13.60 21.85 -5.75
C CYS A 133 14.20 21.78 -7.17
N ALA A 134 15.25 22.56 -7.44
CA ALA A 134 15.98 22.46 -8.69
C ALA A 134 16.68 21.09 -8.87
N MET A 135 17.18 20.49 -7.79
CA MET A 135 17.79 19.16 -7.83
C MET A 135 16.78 18.05 -8.17
N ILE A 136 15.56 18.10 -7.62
CA ILE A 136 14.55 17.06 -7.87
C ILE A 136 14.00 17.08 -9.31
N ARG A 137 14.04 18.27 -9.94
CA ARG A 137 13.65 18.47 -11.34
C ARG A 137 14.80 18.31 -12.32
N ALA A 138 16.03 18.10 -11.84
CA ALA A 138 17.20 18.04 -12.70
C ALA A 138 17.17 16.77 -13.54
N ASP A 139 17.55 16.86 -14.83
CA ASP A 139 17.73 15.68 -15.69
C ASP A 139 19.15 15.08 -15.60
N ASN A 140 20.03 15.69 -14.80
CA ASN A 140 21.35 15.14 -14.55
C ASN A 140 21.30 14.12 -13.42
N LEU A 141 21.67 12.86 -13.72
CA LEU A 141 21.65 11.76 -12.77
C LEU A 141 22.41 12.07 -11.47
N TRP A 142 23.61 12.64 -11.55
CA TRP A 142 24.40 12.92 -10.35
C TRP A 142 23.76 13.98 -9.46
N VAL A 143 23.10 14.97 -10.07
CA VAL A 143 22.32 15.97 -9.33
C VAL A 143 21.10 15.31 -8.66
N GLN A 144 20.42 14.38 -9.34
CA GLN A 144 19.35 13.59 -8.74
C GLN A 144 19.83 12.74 -7.57
N LEU A 145 20.98 12.07 -7.69
CA LEU A 145 21.54 11.27 -6.59
C LEU A 145 21.91 12.13 -5.37
N LEU A 146 22.37 13.36 -5.60
CA LEU A 146 22.57 14.34 -4.52
C LEU A 146 21.23 14.76 -3.89
N GLY A 147 20.19 14.97 -4.71
CA GLY A 147 18.82 15.17 -4.26
C GLY A 147 18.34 14.01 -3.39
N ALA A 148 18.41 12.77 -3.89
CA ALA A 148 18.06 11.55 -3.15
C ALA A 148 18.74 11.50 -1.79
N ASN A 149 20.08 11.68 -1.76
CA ASN A 149 20.84 11.69 -0.50
C ASN A 149 20.34 12.78 0.46
N TRP A 150 20.01 13.96 -0.04
CA TRP A 150 19.47 15.05 0.78
C TRP A 150 18.14 14.67 1.42
N PHE A 151 17.17 14.18 0.64
CA PHE A 151 15.85 13.81 1.15
C PHE A 151 15.91 12.60 2.09
N THR A 152 16.75 11.61 1.79
CA THR A 152 17.04 10.50 2.71
C THR A 152 17.50 11.00 4.08
N ARG A 153 18.31 12.08 4.14
CA ARG A 153 18.70 12.68 5.42
C ARG A 153 17.54 13.41 6.10
N LEU A 154 16.74 14.17 5.34
CA LEU A 154 15.56 14.86 5.87
C LEU A 154 14.48 13.89 6.38
N ALA A 155 14.31 12.74 5.74
CA ALA A 155 13.43 11.67 6.21
C ALA A 155 13.97 10.98 7.48
N GLY A 156 15.20 11.33 7.88
CA GLY A 156 15.83 10.87 9.10
C GLY A 156 16.46 9.47 9.00
N TYR A 157 16.61 8.93 7.79
CA TYR A 157 17.09 7.55 7.59
C TYR A 157 18.54 7.32 8.04
N VAL A 158 19.27 8.38 8.41
CA VAL A 158 20.68 8.33 8.84
C VAL A 158 20.85 8.62 10.34
N GLY A 159 19.84 8.28 11.14
CA GLY A 159 19.91 8.34 12.61
C GLY A 159 19.54 9.70 13.22
N SER A 160 18.87 10.56 12.47
CA SER A 160 18.29 11.82 12.94
C SER A 160 16.77 11.76 12.84
N GLU A 161 16.04 12.50 13.68
CA GLU A 161 14.58 12.61 13.49
C GLU A 161 14.23 13.21 12.11
N PRO A 162 13.02 12.94 11.58
CA PRO A 162 12.57 13.54 10.34
C PRO A 162 12.45 15.06 10.47
N GLU A 163 13.02 15.77 9.51
CA GLU A 163 13.00 17.23 9.44
C GLU A 163 12.30 17.70 8.17
N ARG A 164 11.43 18.70 8.31
CA ARG A 164 10.84 19.40 7.16
C ARG A 164 11.92 20.14 6.40
N SER A 165 11.78 20.21 5.07
CA SER A 165 12.71 20.98 4.26
C SER A 165 12.62 22.48 4.54
N LEU A 166 13.74 23.19 4.41
CA LEU A 166 13.76 24.67 4.47
C LEU A 166 12.84 25.34 3.46
N VAL A 167 12.42 24.63 2.40
CA VAL A 167 11.43 25.15 1.45
C VAL A 167 10.11 25.52 2.14
N CYS A 168 9.75 24.83 3.23
CA CYS A 168 8.57 25.10 4.03
C CYS A 168 8.64 26.41 4.84
N THR A 169 9.79 27.08 4.85
CA THR A 169 9.93 28.44 5.40
C THR A 169 9.67 29.52 4.36
N LEU A 170 9.70 29.16 3.07
CA LEU A 170 9.49 30.08 1.94
C LEU A 170 8.04 30.07 1.46
N THR A 171 7.31 28.99 1.72
CA THR A 171 5.92 28.78 1.34
C THR A 171 5.26 27.76 2.28
N ASP A 172 3.94 27.68 2.27
CA ASP A 172 3.16 26.85 3.17
C ASP A 172 3.11 25.38 2.70
N CYS A 173 3.97 24.54 3.28
CA CYS A 173 3.98 23.10 3.01
C CYS A 173 2.74 22.37 3.51
N ASP A 174 2.07 22.86 4.56
CA ASP A 174 0.88 22.19 5.09
C ASP A 174 -0.30 22.40 4.13
N ALA A 175 -0.45 23.61 3.60
CA ALA A 175 -1.43 23.89 2.54
C ALA A 175 -1.15 23.07 1.26
N ALA A 176 0.12 22.95 0.87
CA ALA A 176 0.51 22.14 -0.29
C ALA A 176 0.30 20.63 -0.04
N HIS A 177 0.53 20.14 1.18
CA HIS A 177 0.25 18.76 1.60
C HIS A 177 -1.24 18.46 1.48
N LEU A 178 -2.09 19.34 2.00
CA LEU A 178 -3.55 19.21 1.90
C LEU A 178 -4.01 19.20 0.44
N ASP A 179 -3.51 20.11 -0.40
CA ASP A 179 -3.83 20.13 -1.83
C ASP A 179 -3.47 18.80 -2.52
N THR A 180 -2.27 18.28 -2.29
CA THR A 180 -1.85 16.98 -2.85
C THR A 180 -2.69 15.83 -2.31
N TRP A 181 -2.96 15.80 -1.00
CA TRP A 181 -3.78 14.75 -0.37
C TRP A 181 -5.20 14.73 -0.94
N GLU A 182 -5.82 15.90 -1.14
CA GLU A 182 -7.11 16.01 -1.80
C GLU A 182 -7.05 15.58 -3.27
N LYS A 183 -5.95 15.85 -3.99
CA LYS A 183 -5.78 15.38 -5.38
C LYS A 183 -5.73 13.86 -5.44
N ILE A 184 -5.05 13.19 -4.50
CA ILE A 184 -5.02 11.72 -4.42
C ILE A 184 -6.43 11.17 -4.21
N GLN A 185 -7.21 11.76 -3.29
CA GLN A 185 -8.61 11.39 -3.05
C GLN A 185 -9.48 11.59 -4.30
N ARG A 186 -9.35 12.74 -4.97
CA ARG A 186 -10.08 13.05 -6.21
C ARG A 186 -9.73 12.08 -7.33
N ALA A 187 -8.45 11.75 -7.52
CA ALA A 187 -8.02 10.81 -8.54
C ALA A 187 -8.63 9.41 -8.34
N ALA A 188 -8.70 8.96 -7.08
CA ALA A 188 -9.38 7.72 -6.74
C ALA A 188 -10.87 7.83 -7.08
N GLU A 189 -11.55 8.87 -6.59
CA GLU A 189 -12.98 9.04 -6.86
C GLU A 189 -13.33 9.12 -8.35
N ASP A 190 -12.57 9.88 -9.14
CA ASP A 190 -12.80 10.05 -10.58
C ASP A 190 -12.68 8.74 -11.38
N HIS A 191 -11.90 7.78 -10.86
CA HIS A 191 -11.68 6.48 -11.51
C HIS A 191 -12.52 5.34 -10.93
N TYR A 192 -13.27 5.59 -9.85
CA TYR A 192 -14.07 4.56 -9.23
C TYR A 192 -15.37 4.27 -10.01
N ASP A 193 -15.53 3.04 -10.51
CA ASP A 193 -16.76 2.61 -11.17
C ASP A 193 -17.90 2.33 -10.17
N ARG A 194 -18.75 3.35 -9.96
CA ARG A 194 -19.98 3.27 -9.17
C ARG A 194 -21.18 2.69 -9.93
N SER A 195 -21.06 2.41 -11.22
CA SER A 195 -22.14 1.82 -12.00
C SER A 195 -22.39 0.37 -11.60
N ALA A 196 -23.49 -0.23 -12.04
CA ALA A 196 -23.79 -1.63 -11.73
C ALA A 196 -22.79 -2.63 -12.32
N THR A 197 -21.92 -2.26 -13.27
CA THR A 197 -20.93 -3.20 -13.86
C THR A 197 -19.77 -3.48 -12.92
N CYS A 198 -19.34 -2.48 -12.14
CA CYS A 198 -18.25 -2.61 -11.16
C CYS A 198 -16.93 -3.09 -11.80
N GLU A 199 -16.53 -2.48 -12.91
CA GLU A 199 -15.37 -2.93 -13.68
C GLU A 199 -14.05 -2.58 -13.00
N PHE A 200 -13.99 -1.47 -12.25
CA PHE A 200 -12.76 -1.02 -11.60
C PHE A 200 -13.03 -0.29 -10.28
N THR A 201 -12.30 -0.68 -9.22
CA THR A 201 -12.36 -0.03 -7.91
C THR A 201 -11.05 0.64 -7.55
N THR A 202 -11.08 1.93 -7.23
CA THR A 202 -9.94 2.58 -6.55
C THR A 202 -10.16 2.57 -5.04
N LEU A 203 -9.10 2.47 -4.26
CA LEU A 203 -9.13 2.77 -2.82
C LEU A 203 -8.31 4.03 -2.56
N VAL A 204 -8.75 4.82 -1.57
CA VAL A 204 -7.96 5.96 -1.10
C VAL A 204 -6.88 5.44 -0.16
N GLY A 205 -5.63 5.84 -0.40
CA GLY A 205 -4.52 5.44 0.46
C GLY A 205 -3.30 6.33 0.31
N TYR A 206 -2.31 6.08 1.17
CA TYR A 206 -0.99 6.71 1.16
C TYR A 206 0.01 5.75 1.81
N GLU A 207 1.30 5.95 1.57
CA GLU A 207 2.36 5.23 2.29
C GLU A 207 2.83 6.07 3.49
N TYR A 208 2.78 5.49 4.68
CA TYR A 208 3.45 6.00 5.87
C TYR A 208 4.88 5.48 5.89
N THR A 209 5.86 6.38 6.04
CA THR A 209 7.25 6.03 5.82
C THR A 209 8.10 6.31 7.05
N ASP A 210 8.53 5.22 7.69
CA ASP A 210 9.54 5.21 8.74
C ASP A 210 10.68 4.29 8.28
N ALA A 211 11.92 4.76 8.29
CA ALA A 211 13.08 3.91 7.96
C ALA A 211 14.30 4.24 8.84
N PRO A 212 14.22 3.99 10.14
CA PRO A 212 15.27 4.32 11.09
C PRO A 212 16.52 3.50 10.75
N ASP A 213 17.64 4.20 10.56
CA ASP A 213 18.85 3.62 10.00
C ASP A 213 18.55 2.80 8.74
N GLN A 214 17.73 3.30 7.80
CA GLN A 214 17.38 2.64 6.53
C GLN A 214 16.69 1.26 6.68
N ASN A 215 16.33 0.86 7.90
CA ASN A 215 15.56 -0.36 8.11
C ASN A 215 14.11 -0.07 7.78
N ASN A 216 13.59 -0.72 6.75
CA ASN A 216 12.25 -0.45 6.27
C ASN A 216 11.17 -0.71 7.33
N MET A 217 10.42 0.33 7.70
CA MET A 217 9.27 0.29 8.60
C MET A 217 8.04 0.94 7.95
N HIS A 218 7.97 0.98 6.63
CA HIS A 218 6.87 1.57 5.88
C HIS A 218 5.55 0.79 6.04
N ARG A 219 4.42 1.47 5.80
CA ARG A 219 3.07 0.87 5.72
C ARG A 219 2.22 1.59 4.70
N ASN A 220 1.48 0.83 3.89
CA ASN A 220 0.40 1.39 3.09
C ASN A 220 -0.86 1.55 3.94
N VAL A 221 -1.32 2.78 4.14
CA VAL A 221 -2.57 3.10 4.84
C VAL A 221 -3.69 3.15 3.80
N ILE A 222 -4.67 2.26 3.95
CA ILE A 222 -5.79 2.10 3.01
C ILE A 222 -7.10 2.38 3.74
N PHE A 223 -7.90 3.29 3.20
CA PHE A 223 -9.20 3.66 3.73
C PHE A 223 -10.32 2.87 3.05
N ARG A 224 -11.38 2.58 3.81
CA ARG A 224 -12.56 1.87 3.31
C ARG A 224 -13.31 2.68 2.25
N ASN A 225 -13.47 3.98 2.45
CA ASN A 225 -14.28 4.85 1.61
C ASN A 225 -13.68 6.27 1.57
N GLU A 226 -14.43 7.25 1.06
CA GLU A 226 -14.01 8.65 0.96
C GLU A 226 -13.90 9.38 2.30
N GLN A 227 -14.39 8.80 3.40
CA GLN A 227 -14.20 9.35 4.74
C GLN A 227 -12.80 8.98 5.22
N VAL A 228 -11.88 9.95 5.19
CA VAL A 228 -10.46 9.76 5.51
C VAL A 228 -9.97 10.78 6.55
N THR A 229 -8.72 10.62 7.02
CA THR A 229 -8.09 11.62 7.90
C THR A 229 -7.86 12.94 7.16
N ALA A 230 -7.89 14.05 7.90
CA ALA A 230 -7.74 15.39 7.33
C ALA A 230 -6.40 15.57 6.59
N THR A 231 -5.34 14.94 7.07
CA THR A 231 -4.03 14.85 6.43
C THR A 231 -3.61 13.38 6.33
N ALA A 232 -2.77 13.05 5.35
CA ALA A 232 -1.98 11.82 5.40
C ALA A 232 -1.02 11.91 6.60
N ILE A 233 -1.20 11.06 7.61
CA ILE A 233 -0.35 11.02 8.82
C ILE A 233 1.02 10.47 8.44
N SER A 234 2.08 11.21 8.74
CA SER A 234 3.46 10.95 8.31
C SER A 234 4.41 10.69 9.48
N GLY A 235 5.65 10.31 9.17
CA GLY A 235 6.77 10.22 10.10
C GLY A 235 7.09 11.55 10.80
N TYR A 236 6.70 12.70 10.24
CA TYR A 236 6.80 13.99 10.93
C TYR A 236 5.86 14.07 12.14
N ASP A 237 4.73 13.35 12.09
CA ASP A 237 3.69 13.40 13.12
C ASP A 237 3.92 12.38 14.24
N THR A 238 4.65 11.31 13.94
CA THR A 238 4.84 10.13 14.80
C THR A 238 6.26 10.00 15.35
N GLY A 239 7.25 10.57 14.66
CA GLY A 239 8.68 10.35 14.92
C GLY A 239 9.16 8.97 14.49
N GLN A 240 10.45 8.70 14.68
CA GLN A 240 11.05 7.42 14.27
C GLN A 240 10.81 6.25 15.22
N ASN A 241 10.87 5.03 14.65
CA ASN A 241 10.70 3.77 15.39
C ASN A 241 9.36 3.67 16.14
N ASN A 242 8.36 4.43 15.71
CA ASN A 242 7.15 4.69 16.50
C ASN A 242 5.86 4.40 15.72
N PHE A 243 5.86 3.38 14.87
CA PHE A 243 4.64 2.93 14.17
C PHE A 243 3.40 2.70 15.07
N PRO A 244 3.47 2.36 16.39
CA PRO A 244 2.25 2.32 17.21
C PRO A 244 1.56 3.69 17.36
N GLU A 245 2.30 4.78 17.20
CA GLU A 245 1.73 6.13 17.21
C GLU A 245 0.89 6.41 15.96
N LEU A 246 1.26 5.83 14.80
CA LEU A 246 0.40 5.83 13.61
C LEU A 246 -0.96 5.20 13.95
N TRP A 247 -0.97 4.02 14.56
CA TRP A 247 -2.22 3.35 14.96
C TRP A 247 -3.04 4.17 15.95
N ARG A 248 -2.38 4.80 16.94
CA ARG A 248 -3.05 5.68 17.90
C ARG A 248 -3.73 6.85 17.18
N ARG A 249 -3.07 7.46 16.21
CA ARG A 249 -3.63 8.56 15.41
C ARG A 249 -4.75 8.09 14.50
N LEU A 250 -4.58 7.00 13.76
CA LEU A 250 -5.65 6.40 12.95
C LEU A 250 -6.88 6.03 13.80
N ARG A 251 -6.68 5.54 15.02
CA ARG A 251 -7.79 5.29 15.95
C ARG A 251 -8.55 6.58 16.28
N ASN A 252 -7.85 7.63 16.69
CA ASN A 252 -8.49 8.87 17.15
C ASN A 252 -9.06 9.72 16.00
N GLU A 253 -8.33 9.80 14.89
CA GLU A 253 -8.61 10.71 13.77
C GLU A 253 -9.50 10.07 12.70
N CYS A 254 -9.67 8.75 12.70
CA CYS A 254 -10.52 8.01 11.77
C CYS A 254 -11.55 7.13 12.49
N ILE A 255 -11.13 6.06 13.19
CA ILE A 255 -12.04 5.04 13.74
C ILE A 255 -13.03 5.63 14.76
N GLU A 256 -12.54 6.46 15.67
CA GLU A 256 -13.31 7.01 16.79
C GLU A 256 -13.78 8.45 16.53
N ALA A 257 -13.50 9.00 15.34
CA ALA A 257 -13.85 10.36 14.96
C ALA A 257 -15.36 10.56 14.74
N GLY A 258 -16.14 9.48 14.63
CA GLY A 258 -17.59 9.53 14.40
C GLY A 258 -17.97 9.98 12.99
N THR A 259 -17.04 9.91 12.03
CA THR A 259 -17.23 10.29 10.62
C THR A 259 -17.66 9.12 9.73
N GLY A 260 -17.59 7.88 10.24
CA GLY A 260 -17.77 6.65 9.44
C GLY A 260 -16.48 6.18 8.74
N CYS A 261 -15.35 6.85 8.99
CA CYS A 261 -14.03 6.47 8.51
C CYS A 261 -13.63 5.10 9.06
N ASP A 262 -13.14 4.24 8.18
CA ASP A 262 -12.51 2.98 8.56
C ASP A 262 -11.21 2.77 7.78
N VAL A 263 -10.20 2.22 8.43
CA VAL A 263 -8.82 2.20 7.91
C VAL A 263 -8.04 0.97 8.36
N LEU A 264 -7.12 0.52 7.49
CA LEU A 264 -6.09 -0.47 7.80
C LEU A 264 -4.72 0.03 7.33
N SER A 265 -3.66 -0.54 7.88
CA SER A 265 -2.27 -0.29 7.51
C SER A 265 -1.61 -1.61 7.10
N ILE A 266 -0.92 -1.66 5.97
CA ILE A 266 -0.32 -2.86 5.41
C ILE A 266 1.20 -2.72 5.50
N PRO A 267 1.88 -3.40 6.45
CA PRO A 267 3.33 -3.48 6.43
C PRO A 267 3.79 -4.18 5.15
N HIS A 268 4.88 -3.69 4.55
CA HIS A 268 5.48 -4.28 3.35
C HIS A 268 7.01 -4.35 3.48
N ASN A 269 7.64 -5.21 2.69
CA ASN A 269 9.09 -5.51 2.71
C ASN A 269 9.70 -5.66 4.09
N PRO A 270 9.16 -6.53 4.94
CA PRO A 270 9.82 -6.86 6.19
C PRO A 270 11.20 -7.49 5.95
N ASN A 271 11.47 -8.06 4.77
CA ASN A 271 12.78 -8.56 4.39
C ASN A 271 13.90 -7.50 4.53
N LEU A 272 13.55 -6.22 4.38
CA LEU A 272 14.45 -5.07 4.49
C LEU A 272 14.28 -4.28 5.80
N SER A 273 13.69 -4.87 6.84
CA SER A 273 13.38 -4.17 8.09
C SER A 273 14.44 -4.30 9.20
N GLY A 274 15.55 -5.00 8.96
CA GLY A 274 16.53 -5.31 10.02
C GLY A 274 15.94 -5.98 11.26
N GLY A 275 14.78 -6.63 11.15
CA GLY A 275 14.05 -7.31 12.22
C GLY A 275 13.10 -6.40 13.02
N LEU A 276 12.97 -5.13 12.65
CA LEU A 276 12.23 -4.13 13.44
C LEU A 276 10.71 -4.18 13.22
N MET A 277 10.25 -4.61 12.03
CA MET A 277 8.83 -4.51 11.61
C MET A 277 7.87 -5.25 12.53
N PHE A 278 8.28 -6.44 12.96
CA PHE A 278 7.49 -7.36 13.77
C PHE A 278 8.11 -7.61 15.14
N ARG A 279 8.54 -6.53 15.83
CA ARG A 279 8.97 -6.64 17.23
C ARG A 279 7.86 -7.19 18.14
N ASN A 280 8.25 -7.80 19.26
CA ASN A 280 7.27 -8.18 20.28
C ASN A 280 6.49 -6.93 20.73
N PRO A 281 5.16 -7.05 20.89
CA PRO A 281 4.35 -5.94 21.40
C PRO A 281 4.79 -5.60 22.82
N ALA A 282 4.92 -4.31 23.14
CA ALA A 282 5.32 -3.87 24.48
C ALA A 282 4.17 -4.02 25.50
N THR A 283 2.93 -4.02 25.02
CA THR A 283 1.72 -4.11 25.84
C THR A 283 0.65 -4.97 25.17
N ALA A 284 -0.33 -5.44 25.94
CA ALA A 284 -1.51 -6.13 25.40
C ALA A 284 -2.32 -5.23 24.45
N LEU A 285 -2.35 -3.92 24.72
CA LEU A 285 -2.96 -2.93 23.83
C LEU A 285 -2.24 -2.94 22.48
N GLU A 286 -0.92 -2.81 22.46
CA GLU A 286 -0.14 -2.84 21.20
C GLU A 286 -0.38 -4.16 20.42
N ALA A 287 -0.50 -5.30 21.11
CA ALA A 287 -0.82 -6.58 20.48
C ALA A 287 -2.22 -6.57 19.82
N SER A 288 -3.22 -5.98 20.48
CA SER A 288 -4.57 -5.84 19.94
C SER A 288 -4.67 -4.82 18.80
N GLU A 289 -3.93 -3.71 18.91
CA GLU A 289 -3.87 -2.67 17.88
C GLU A 289 -3.25 -3.20 16.60
N ARG A 290 -2.15 -3.97 16.70
CA ARG A 290 -1.56 -4.62 15.53
C ARG A 290 -2.56 -5.52 14.80
N ARG A 291 -3.28 -6.37 15.54
CA ARG A 291 -4.30 -7.26 14.94
C ARG A 291 -5.41 -6.49 14.23
N PHE A 292 -5.76 -5.32 14.75
CA PHE A 292 -6.83 -4.50 14.20
C PHE A 292 -6.39 -3.72 12.96
N PHE A 293 -5.25 -3.04 13.05
CA PHE A 293 -4.75 -2.16 12.00
C PHE A 293 -3.94 -2.89 10.92
N GLU A 294 -3.21 -3.96 11.23
CA GLU A 294 -2.40 -4.71 10.27
C GLU A 294 -2.98 -6.12 10.02
N PRO A 295 -4.20 -6.25 9.44
CA PRO A 295 -4.80 -7.56 9.16
C PRO A 295 -4.08 -8.31 8.04
N VAL A 296 -3.44 -7.60 7.11
CA VAL A 296 -2.70 -8.19 5.97
C VAL A 296 -1.29 -7.60 5.91
N VAL A 297 -0.37 -8.39 5.36
CA VAL A 297 1.02 -7.99 5.10
C VAL A 297 1.36 -8.25 3.63
N GLU A 298 2.12 -7.33 3.04
CA GLU A 298 2.68 -7.50 1.71
C GLU A 298 3.96 -8.33 1.80
N ILE A 299 3.92 -9.53 1.21
CA ILE A 299 5.01 -10.51 1.32
C ILE A 299 5.88 -10.58 0.07
N THR A 300 5.51 -9.87 -1.00
CA THR A 300 6.26 -9.86 -2.26
C THR A 300 6.01 -8.56 -3.02
N GLN A 301 7.10 -7.97 -3.51
CA GLN A 301 7.11 -6.83 -4.42
C GLN A 301 8.47 -6.79 -5.14
N HIS A 302 8.74 -5.79 -5.98
CA HIS A 302 10.00 -5.63 -6.70
C HIS A 302 11.30 -5.77 -5.86
N LYS A 303 11.26 -5.41 -4.57
CA LYS A 303 12.32 -5.61 -3.57
C LYS A 303 12.26 -6.99 -2.89
N GLY A 304 11.85 -8.01 -3.61
CA GLY A 304 11.99 -9.43 -3.26
C GLY A 304 10.89 -10.03 -2.39
N ALA A 305 10.98 -11.35 -2.21
CA ALA A 305 10.08 -12.13 -1.37
C ALA A 305 10.44 -12.04 0.12
N SER A 306 9.40 -11.95 0.94
CA SER A 306 9.47 -11.85 2.40
C SER A 306 8.78 -12.99 3.15
N GLU A 307 8.36 -14.06 2.45
CA GLU A 307 7.67 -15.19 3.08
C GLU A 307 8.62 -16.02 3.94
N CYS A 308 9.70 -16.53 3.36
CA CYS A 308 10.75 -17.31 4.02
C CYS A 308 12.07 -17.17 3.27
N ARG A 309 13.17 -17.68 3.86
CA ARG A 309 14.53 -17.58 3.29
C ARG A 309 15.32 -18.87 3.41
N PHE A 310 15.92 -19.30 2.31
CA PHE A 310 16.87 -20.41 2.22
C PHE A 310 18.03 -20.08 1.28
N ASP A 311 19.26 -20.23 1.77
CA ASP A 311 20.47 -20.08 0.97
C ASP A 311 20.85 -21.44 0.37
N ARG A 312 20.59 -21.61 -0.94
CA ARG A 312 20.89 -22.86 -1.66
C ARG A 312 22.38 -23.19 -1.74
N LEU A 313 23.27 -22.20 -1.68
CA LEU A 313 24.71 -22.41 -1.80
C LEU A 313 25.28 -22.92 -0.48
N GLN A 314 24.72 -22.46 0.64
CA GLN A 314 25.08 -22.91 1.98
C GLN A 314 24.30 -24.16 2.41
N GLY A 315 23.15 -24.44 1.79
CA GLY A 315 22.24 -25.51 2.22
C GLY A 315 21.62 -25.22 3.59
N LEU A 316 21.37 -23.94 3.89
CA LEU A 316 20.91 -23.47 5.19
C LEU A 316 19.72 -22.53 5.02
N GLY A 317 18.67 -22.71 5.82
CA GLY A 317 17.52 -21.83 5.87
C GLY A 317 17.42 -21.03 7.16
N LEU A 318 16.72 -19.90 7.08
CA LEU A 318 16.41 -19.06 8.24
C LEU A 318 15.24 -19.67 9.01
N ASP A 319 15.56 -20.63 9.88
CA ASP A 319 14.62 -21.50 10.62
C ASP A 319 13.64 -22.28 9.73
N THR A 320 14.08 -22.66 8.54
CA THR A 320 13.29 -23.48 7.62
C THR A 320 14.19 -24.50 6.95
N GLU A 321 13.66 -25.69 6.70
CA GLU A 321 14.31 -26.77 5.93
C GLU A 321 13.77 -26.82 4.49
N ASP A 322 12.89 -25.87 4.15
CA ASP A 322 12.21 -25.78 2.87
C ASP A 322 13.12 -25.08 1.84
N GLU A 323 13.68 -25.85 0.91
CA GLU A 323 14.57 -25.34 -0.14
C GLU A 323 13.86 -24.40 -1.13
N LEU A 324 12.52 -24.44 -1.21
CA LEU A 324 11.73 -23.53 -2.05
C LEU A 324 11.72 -22.09 -1.50
N CYS A 325 12.14 -21.90 -0.25
CA CYS A 325 12.41 -20.58 0.33
C CYS A 325 13.61 -19.85 -0.27
N SER A 326 14.19 -20.37 -1.35
CA SER A 326 15.21 -19.68 -2.16
C SER A 326 14.62 -18.79 -3.27
N PHE A 327 13.29 -18.70 -3.34
CA PHE A 327 12.56 -17.89 -4.32
C PHE A 327 12.76 -16.38 -4.10
N GLU A 328 13.20 -15.68 -5.15
CA GLU A 328 13.31 -14.20 -5.26
C GLU A 328 13.83 -13.49 -4.00
N GLN A 329 14.92 -14.02 -3.44
CA GLN A 329 15.50 -13.54 -2.18
C GLN A 329 16.46 -12.36 -2.38
N ILE A 330 16.29 -11.32 -1.56
CA ILE A 330 17.29 -10.25 -1.41
C ILE A 330 18.24 -10.58 -0.27
N ASN A 331 19.55 -10.45 -0.51
CA ASN A 331 20.59 -10.81 0.44
C ASN A 331 21.04 -9.66 1.36
N SER A 332 20.40 -8.50 1.27
CA SER A 332 20.53 -7.39 2.23
C SER A 332 19.28 -7.31 3.10
N ASP A 333 19.35 -6.62 4.23
CA ASP A 333 18.28 -6.51 5.21
C ASP A 333 17.80 -5.08 5.46
N ASN A 334 18.18 -4.15 4.59
CA ASN A 334 17.83 -2.73 4.69
C ASN A 334 17.78 -2.03 3.32
N LEU A 335 17.23 -0.81 3.26
CA LEU A 335 17.01 -0.06 2.02
C LEU A 335 18.30 0.40 1.31
N ASN A 336 19.47 0.37 1.97
CA ASN A 336 20.73 0.63 1.27
C ASN A 336 21.05 -0.44 0.24
N MET A 337 20.27 -1.52 0.14
CA MET A 337 20.39 -2.47 -0.96
C MET A 337 20.38 -1.73 -2.31
N LEU A 338 19.61 -0.64 -2.47
CA LEU A 338 19.61 0.26 -3.66
C LEU A 338 20.82 1.19 -3.77
N GLY A 339 21.81 1.08 -2.88
CA GLY A 339 23.02 1.91 -2.79
C GLY A 339 24.12 1.55 -3.80
N SER A 340 23.81 0.74 -4.80
CA SER A 340 24.71 0.42 -5.92
C SER A 340 24.54 1.47 -7.03
N VAL A 341 25.65 1.93 -7.63
CA VAL A 341 25.61 2.79 -8.82
C VAL A 341 26.43 2.18 -9.94
N HIS A 342 25.76 1.82 -11.03
CA HIS A 342 26.34 1.04 -12.14
C HIS A 342 26.94 -0.30 -11.68
N GLY A 343 26.25 -0.98 -10.77
CA GLY A 343 26.69 -2.26 -10.19
C GLY A 343 27.82 -2.16 -9.16
N GLU A 344 28.32 -0.96 -8.87
CA GLU A 344 29.32 -0.74 -7.82
C GLU A 344 28.64 -0.33 -6.52
N VAL A 345 28.84 -1.12 -5.46
CA VAL A 345 28.39 -0.80 -4.10
C VAL A 345 29.04 0.51 -3.62
N ARG A 346 28.22 1.47 -3.18
CA ARG A 346 28.69 2.78 -2.70
C ARG A 346 28.72 2.94 -1.18
N THR A 347 28.27 1.93 -0.44
CA THR A 347 28.23 1.94 1.03
C THR A 347 28.33 0.52 1.57
N ASP A 348 29.09 0.33 2.65
CA ASP A 348 29.22 -0.99 3.30
C ASP A 348 27.88 -1.53 3.81
N ARG A 349 26.90 -0.65 4.05
CA ARG A 349 25.56 -1.03 4.47
C ARG A 349 24.71 -1.70 3.38
N ALA A 350 25.09 -1.55 2.12
CA ALA A 350 24.48 -2.24 1.00
C ALA A 350 25.02 -3.67 0.82
N ASN A 351 26.03 -4.06 1.61
CA ASN A 351 26.60 -5.40 1.54
C ASN A 351 25.55 -6.46 1.91
N THR A 352 25.79 -7.67 1.41
CA THR A 352 24.98 -8.83 1.76
C THR A 352 25.15 -9.16 3.25
N VAL A 353 24.06 -9.52 3.91
CA VAL A 353 24.02 -9.96 5.30
C VAL A 353 24.06 -11.49 5.33
N PRO A 354 25.08 -12.08 5.98
CA PRO A 354 25.16 -13.53 6.19
C PRO A 354 23.91 -14.05 6.90
N LEU A 355 23.50 -15.29 6.60
CA LEU A 355 22.22 -15.85 7.07
C LEU A 355 22.15 -15.91 8.61
N GLU A 356 23.28 -16.16 9.27
CA GLU A 356 23.44 -16.17 10.73
C GLU A 356 23.21 -14.80 11.39
N HIS A 357 23.35 -13.72 10.63
CA HIS A 357 23.12 -12.34 11.06
C HIS A 357 21.81 -11.77 10.52
N PHE A 358 21.17 -12.44 9.58
CA PHE A 358 19.90 -12.02 9.02
C PHE A 358 18.79 -12.17 10.06
N ALA A 359 18.04 -11.10 10.33
CA ALA A 359 17.03 -11.13 11.38
C ALA A 359 15.89 -12.11 11.04
N ARG A 360 15.59 -13.05 11.95
CA ARG A 360 14.58 -14.10 11.73
C ARG A 360 13.22 -13.55 11.25
N ARG A 361 12.77 -12.46 11.88
CA ARG A 361 11.47 -11.81 11.63
C ARG A 361 11.43 -10.85 10.43
N ASN A 362 12.52 -10.75 9.68
CA ASN A 362 12.44 -10.23 8.32
C ASN A 362 11.58 -11.11 7.41
N MET A 363 11.42 -12.39 7.78
CA MET A 363 10.63 -13.36 7.04
C MET A 363 9.31 -13.65 7.78
N VAL A 364 8.19 -13.46 7.10
CA VAL A 364 6.84 -13.55 7.67
C VAL A 364 6.53 -14.95 8.22
N ARG A 365 7.05 -16.02 7.60
CA ARG A 365 6.93 -17.39 8.14
C ARG A 365 7.42 -17.51 9.58
N ASN A 366 8.52 -16.82 9.91
CA ASN A 366 9.06 -16.82 11.26
C ASN A 366 8.27 -15.90 12.20
N VAL A 367 7.69 -14.83 11.67
CA VAL A 367 6.74 -13.98 12.41
C VAL A 367 5.51 -14.78 12.84
N LEU A 368 4.95 -15.61 11.96
CA LEU A 368 3.81 -16.49 12.29
C LEU A 368 4.18 -17.54 13.34
N LYS A 369 5.34 -18.20 13.22
CA LYS A 369 5.85 -19.16 14.23
C LYS A 369 5.97 -18.50 15.60
N ASP A 370 6.56 -17.30 15.63
CA ASP A 370 6.73 -16.55 16.86
C ASP A 370 5.38 -16.06 17.41
N GLY A 371 4.41 -15.76 16.56
CA GLY A 371 3.02 -15.46 16.95
C GLY A 371 2.37 -16.60 17.72
N LEU A 372 2.51 -17.85 17.24
CA LEU A 372 2.04 -19.05 17.95
C LEU A 372 2.75 -19.24 19.30
N ALA A 373 4.06 -18.95 19.36
CA ALA A 373 4.81 -19.01 20.61
C ALA A 373 4.38 -17.93 21.61
N LEU A 374 4.09 -16.72 21.14
CA LEU A 374 3.53 -15.63 21.96
C LEU A 374 2.15 -15.97 22.48
N GLU A 375 1.30 -16.63 21.69
CA GLU A 375 -0.01 -17.12 22.14
C GLU A 375 0.12 -18.11 23.29
N LYS A 376 1.01 -19.09 23.16
CA LYS A 376 1.24 -20.10 24.19
C LYS A 376 1.75 -19.51 25.50
N SER A 377 2.55 -18.44 25.43
CA SER A 377 3.20 -17.84 26.60
C SER A 377 2.42 -16.68 27.24
N SER A 378 1.69 -15.90 26.46
CA SER A 378 0.98 -14.67 26.89
C SER A 378 -0.53 -14.70 26.66
N GLY A 379 -1.05 -15.73 25.97
CA GLY A 379 -2.48 -15.85 25.61
C GLY A 379 -2.90 -15.03 24.38
N THR A 380 -1.99 -14.27 23.77
CA THR A 380 -2.30 -13.42 22.60
C THR A 380 -1.26 -13.61 21.48
N ASN A 381 -1.72 -13.95 20.28
CA ASN A 381 -0.94 -13.98 19.04
C ASN A 381 -1.02 -12.64 18.28
N PRO A 382 -0.08 -11.69 18.36
CA PRO A 382 -0.19 -10.41 17.66
C PRO A 382 -0.07 -10.50 16.13
N PHE A 383 0.30 -11.67 15.58
CA PHE A 383 0.70 -11.84 14.17
C PHE A 383 -0.27 -12.76 13.41
N VAL A 384 -1.56 -12.44 13.42
CA VAL A 384 -2.58 -13.20 12.67
C VAL A 384 -2.97 -12.43 11.41
N MET A 385 -2.23 -12.69 10.32
CA MET A 385 -2.27 -11.87 9.11
C MET A 385 -2.67 -12.67 7.86
N GLY A 386 -3.35 -12.02 6.92
CA GLY A 386 -3.44 -12.46 5.52
C GLY A 386 -2.26 -11.95 4.69
N PHE A 387 -2.16 -12.40 3.44
CA PHE A 387 -1.04 -12.05 2.57
C PHE A 387 -1.52 -11.38 1.30
N ILE A 388 -0.76 -10.37 0.85
CA ILE A 388 -0.89 -9.76 -0.48
C ILE A 388 0.50 -9.63 -1.12
N GLY A 389 0.53 -9.41 -2.42
CA GLY A 389 1.69 -8.88 -3.13
C GLY A 389 1.31 -7.56 -3.79
N SER A 390 2.29 -6.75 -4.17
CA SER A 390 2.06 -5.50 -4.90
C SER A 390 3.29 -5.18 -5.74
N THR A 391 3.26 -4.09 -6.51
CA THR A 391 4.45 -3.72 -7.30
C THR A 391 5.45 -2.87 -6.53
N ASP A 392 4.99 -1.92 -5.71
CA ASP A 392 5.80 -0.81 -5.17
C ASP A 392 6.53 -0.06 -6.31
N THR A 393 5.84 0.05 -7.46
CA THR A 393 6.41 0.69 -8.64
C THR A 393 6.51 2.19 -8.43
N HIS A 394 7.67 2.76 -8.75
CA HIS A 394 7.92 4.19 -8.80
C HIS A 394 7.85 4.72 -10.24
N SER A 395 7.09 4.03 -11.09
CA SER A 395 6.89 4.37 -12.50
C SER A 395 5.43 4.75 -12.83
N ALA A 396 4.54 4.81 -11.85
CA ALA A 396 3.08 4.91 -12.02
C ALA A 396 2.49 3.77 -12.88
N THR A 397 3.02 2.56 -12.71
CA THR A 397 2.63 1.38 -13.48
C THR A 397 2.01 0.28 -12.60
N PRO A 398 0.96 0.58 -11.80
CA PRO A 398 0.37 -0.42 -10.90
C PRO A 398 0.01 -1.70 -11.68
N GLY A 399 0.38 -2.85 -11.13
CA GLY A 399 0.16 -4.16 -11.72
C GLY A 399 1.05 -4.52 -12.90
N ALA A 400 2.11 -3.75 -13.20
CA ALA A 400 3.09 -4.07 -14.25
C ALA A 400 4.09 -5.15 -13.81
N THR A 401 3.57 -6.35 -13.57
CA THR A 401 4.30 -7.48 -12.99
C THR A 401 4.76 -8.51 -14.03
N GLU A 402 4.40 -8.33 -15.30
CA GLU A 402 4.72 -9.26 -16.39
C GLU A 402 6.17 -9.10 -16.85
N GLU A 403 6.97 -10.17 -16.78
CA GLU A 403 8.41 -10.14 -17.09
C GLU A 403 8.70 -9.86 -18.58
N TYR A 404 7.87 -10.36 -19.50
CA TYR A 404 8.19 -10.36 -20.94
C TYR A 404 8.18 -8.96 -21.58
N ASN A 405 7.49 -8.00 -20.98
CA ASN A 405 7.42 -6.61 -21.40
C ASN A 405 7.72 -5.65 -20.24
N PHE A 406 8.48 -6.10 -19.26
CA PHE A 406 8.85 -5.30 -18.10
C PHE A 406 9.71 -4.10 -18.53
N VAL A 407 9.26 -2.90 -18.16
CA VAL A 407 9.88 -1.62 -18.56
C VAL A 407 10.63 -0.93 -17.41
N GLY A 408 10.78 -1.62 -16.28
CA GLY A 408 11.35 -1.07 -15.05
C GLY A 408 10.27 -0.65 -14.03
N HIS A 409 10.74 -0.33 -12.83
CA HIS A 409 9.97 0.11 -11.68
C HIS A 409 10.57 1.38 -11.03
N LEU A 410 11.75 1.89 -11.42
CA LEU A 410 12.39 3.12 -10.90
C LEU A 410 12.57 4.22 -11.96
N GLY A 411 11.64 4.34 -12.92
CA GLY A 411 11.65 5.37 -13.94
C GLY A 411 12.95 5.34 -14.78
N ARG A 412 13.68 6.44 -14.85
CA ARG A 412 14.92 6.49 -15.65
C ARG A 412 16.04 5.60 -15.10
N ARG A 413 15.99 5.23 -13.82
CA ARG A 413 17.12 4.58 -13.12
C ARG A 413 17.30 3.13 -13.54
N ASP A 414 16.30 2.55 -14.19
CA ASP A 414 16.24 1.19 -14.73
C ASP A 414 15.64 1.13 -16.15
N ALA A 415 15.59 2.27 -16.85
CA ALA A 415 15.10 2.36 -18.24
C ALA A 415 16.03 1.69 -19.27
N GLU A 416 17.23 1.27 -18.89
CA GLU A 416 18.20 0.58 -19.73
C GLU A 416 18.74 -0.67 -19.03
N TYR A 417 19.15 -1.68 -19.81
CA TYR A 417 19.73 -2.93 -19.30
C TYR A 417 20.87 -2.75 -18.28
N ARG A 418 21.64 -1.67 -18.40
CA ARG A 418 22.63 -1.29 -17.39
C ARG A 418 21.97 -0.40 -16.34
N ASN A 419 21.16 -1.02 -15.48
CA ASN A 419 20.49 -0.36 -14.37
C ASN A 419 21.48 0.53 -13.59
N VAL A 420 21.03 1.74 -13.29
CA VAL A 420 21.81 2.74 -12.57
C VAL A 420 21.74 2.49 -11.08
N GLN A 421 20.55 2.26 -10.52
CA GLN A 421 20.31 2.01 -9.09
C GLN A 421 19.28 0.89 -8.87
N ASP A 422 19.49 -0.26 -9.48
CA ASP A 422 18.66 -1.44 -9.27
C ASP A 422 19.48 -2.72 -9.52
N HIS A 423 18.95 -3.88 -9.13
CA HIS A 423 19.64 -5.16 -9.21
C HIS A 423 18.96 -6.08 -10.22
N PHE A 424 19.76 -6.88 -10.93
CA PHE A 424 19.23 -7.90 -11.85
C PHE A 424 18.37 -8.96 -11.15
N PHE A 425 18.43 -9.06 -9.82
CA PHE A 425 17.61 -9.97 -9.04
C PHE A 425 16.32 -9.31 -8.50
N SER A 426 16.08 -8.02 -8.79
CA SER A 426 14.81 -7.37 -8.52
C SER A 426 13.76 -7.95 -9.47
N GLN A 427 12.63 -8.35 -8.91
CA GLN A 427 11.50 -8.91 -9.65
C GLN A 427 10.53 -7.79 -10.08
N PRO A 428 9.59 -8.00 -11.00
CA PRO A 428 8.57 -7.00 -11.33
C PRO A 428 7.54 -6.73 -10.21
N GLY A 429 7.50 -7.57 -9.19
CA GLY A 429 6.58 -7.49 -8.05
C GLY A 429 5.39 -8.44 -8.17
N GLY A 430 4.32 -8.15 -7.43
CA GLY A 430 3.20 -9.05 -7.23
C GLY A 430 1.81 -8.42 -7.37
N HIS A 431 0.78 -9.24 -7.18
CA HIS A 431 -0.60 -8.78 -7.11
C HIS A 431 -1.24 -9.10 -5.76
N ALA A 432 -2.12 -8.19 -5.35
CA ALA A 432 -3.01 -8.38 -4.22
C ALA A 432 -4.24 -9.09 -4.76
N VAL A 433 -4.53 -10.29 -4.26
CA VAL A 433 -5.75 -10.99 -4.63
C VAL A 433 -6.69 -11.06 -3.46
N VAL A 434 -7.91 -10.57 -3.66
CA VAL A 434 -8.93 -10.44 -2.62
C VAL A 434 -10.16 -11.24 -3.03
N TRP A 435 -10.60 -12.15 -2.16
CA TRP A 435 -11.87 -12.85 -2.33
C TRP A 435 -13.01 -11.98 -1.78
N ALA A 436 -13.69 -11.24 -2.65
CA ALA A 436 -14.80 -10.36 -2.28
C ALA A 436 -16.07 -10.74 -3.01
N GLU A 437 -17.22 -10.38 -2.44
CA GLU A 437 -18.52 -10.67 -3.01
C GLU A 437 -18.79 -9.90 -4.30
N GLU A 438 -18.29 -8.67 -4.39
CA GLU A 438 -18.39 -7.80 -5.56
C GLU A 438 -17.16 -6.88 -5.64
N ASN A 439 -16.96 -6.22 -6.79
CA ASN A 439 -15.88 -5.26 -6.98
C ASN A 439 -16.33 -3.85 -6.53
N SER A 440 -16.40 -3.64 -5.23
CA SER A 440 -16.71 -2.35 -4.61
C SER A 440 -15.76 -2.08 -3.44
N ARG A 441 -15.59 -0.80 -3.08
CA ARG A 441 -14.70 -0.38 -1.99
C ARG A 441 -15.01 -1.10 -0.68
N ASP A 442 -16.29 -1.11 -0.28
CA ASP A 442 -16.73 -1.75 0.96
C ASP A 442 -16.50 -3.27 0.96
N ALA A 443 -16.79 -3.95 -0.15
CA ALA A 443 -16.62 -5.41 -0.25
C ALA A 443 -15.13 -5.81 -0.22
N ILE A 444 -14.28 -5.10 -0.97
CA ILE A 444 -12.83 -5.32 -1.00
C ILE A 444 -12.21 -5.05 0.37
N PHE A 445 -12.55 -3.92 0.98
CA PHE A 445 -12.03 -3.56 2.30
C PHE A 445 -12.46 -4.56 3.37
N ALA A 446 -13.72 -5.00 3.35
CA ALA A 446 -14.21 -6.03 4.27
C ALA A 446 -13.46 -7.36 4.09
N ALA A 447 -13.16 -7.76 2.84
CA ALA A 447 -12.39 -8.96 2.56
C ALA A 447 -10.91 -8.84 3.02
N LEU A 448 -10.27 -7.67 2.84
CA LEU A 448 -8.95 -7.37 3.41
C LEU A 448 -8.97 -7.48 4.95
N ARG A 449 -9.99 -6.92 5.62
CA ARG A 449 -10.16 -7.02 7.07
C ARG A 449 -10.38 -8.46 7.55
N ARG A 450 -11.10 -9.28 6.77
CA ARG A 450 -11.29 -10.73 7.03
C ARG A 450 -10.05 -11.57 6.71
N ARG A 451 -9.08 -11.01 5.96
CA ARG A 451 -7.85 -11.67 5.52
C ARG A 451 -8.09 -12.74 4.46
N GLU A 452 -9.12 -12.57 3.65
CA GLU A 452 -9.49 -13.50 2.58
C GLU A 452 -8.70 -13.17 1.32
N THR A 453 -7.38 -13.26 1.46
CA THR A 453 -6.43 -12.75 0.47
C THR A 453 -5.32 -13.74 0.19
N TYR A 454 -4.67 -13.59 -0.96
CA TYR A 454 -3.38 -14.21 -1.23
C TYR A 454 -2.52 -13.30 -2.11
N ALA A 455 -1.22 -13.56 -2.05
CA ALA A 455 -0.21 -12.89 -2.87
C ALA A 455 0.11 -13.72 -4.12
N THR A 456 0.45 -13.05 -5.21
CA THR A 456 1.10 -13.68 -6.36
C THR A 456 2.41 -12.96 -6.68
N SER A 457 3.37 -13.64 -7.30
CA SER A 457 4.61 -13.04 -7.82
C SER A 457 4.42 -12.48 -9.24
N GLY A 458 3.24 -11.96 -9.55
CA GLY A 458 2.94 -11.28 -10.81
C GLY A 458 1.99 -12.02 -11.75
N THR A 459 2.02 -13.36 -11.76
CA THR A 459 1.01 -14.13 -12.50
C THR A 459 -0.37 -14.03 -11.83
N ARG A 460 -1.45 -14.35 -12.54
CA ARG A 460 -2.83 -14.29 -12.03
C ARG A 460 -3.51 -15.67 -11.85
N PRO A 461 -2.91 -16.63 -11.11
CA PRO A 461 -3.57 -17.89 -10.80
C PRO A 461 -4.77 -17.63 -9.88
N VAL A 462 -5.87 -18.36 -10.09
CA VAL A 462 -7.01 -18.36 -9.17
C VAL A 462 -6.81 -19.50 -8.19
N VAL A 463 -6.56 -19.17 -6.92
CA VAL A 463 -6.33 -20.15 -5.85
C VAL A 463 -7.28 -19.88 -4.70
N ARG A 464 -7.91 -20.95 -4.21
CA ARG A 464 -8.70 -20.92 -2.98
C ARG A 464 -8.36 -22.15 -2.14
N PHE A 465 -8.00 -21.92 -0.89
CA PHE A 465 -7.61 -22.97 0.03
C PHE A 465 -8.35 -22.79 1.35
N PHE A 466 -8.86 -23.90 1.88
CA PHE A 466 -9.52 -23.95 3.18
C PHE A 466 -8.78 -24.97 4.04
N GLY A 467 -8.44 -24.58 5.27
CA GLY A 467 -7.78 -25.44 6.23
C GLY A 467 -8.12 -25.01 7.65
N GLY A 468 -8.39 -25.97 8.53
CA GLY A 468 -8.74 -25.70 9.92
C GLY A 468 -9.34 -26.92 10.60
N THR A 469 -9.27 -26.96 11.92
CA THR A 469 -9.82 -28.07 12.73
C THR A 469 -11.35 -28.05 12.81
N ALA A 470 -11.99 -26.94 12.42
CA ALA A 470 -13.43 -26.77 12.40
C ALA A 470 -14.08 -27.25 11.08
N LEU A 471 -13.29 -27.57 10.05
CA LEU A 471 -13.83 -28.05 8.77
C LEU A 471 -14.33 -29.48 8.90
N GLU A 472 -15.49 -29.75 8.31
CA GLU A 472 -16.09 -31.09 8.27
C GLU A 472 -15.20 -32.07 7.48
N ALA A 473 -15.10 -33.32 7.96
CA ALA A 473 -14.21 -34.31 7.36
C ALA A 473 -14.65 -34.72 5.93
N ASP A 474 -15.94 -34.62 5.64
CA ASP A 474 -16.60 -34.90 4.37
C ASP A 474 -16.87 -33.63 3.54
N LEU A 475 -16.26 -32.50 3.90
CA LEU A 475 -16.44 -31.23 3.20
C LEU A 475 -16.22 -31.34 1.68
N CYS A 476 -15.25 -32.13 1.23
CA CYS A 476 -14.98 -32.34 -0.20
C CYS A 476 -16.09 -33.09 -0.94
N GLU A 477 -16.98 -33.79 -0.23
CA GLU A 477 -18.15 -34.48 -0.79
C GLU A 477 -19.39 -33.58 -0.85
N ASN A 478 -19.35 -32.44 -0.15
CA ASN A 478 -20.43 -31.46 -0.12
C ASN A 478 -20.45 -30.62 -1.42
N THR A 479 -21.59 -30.61 -2.11
CA THR A 479 -21.77 -29.80 -3.33
C THR A 479 -21.69 -28.30 -3.10
N ASP A 480 -21.90 -27.85 -1.85
CA ASP A 480 -21.69 -26.48 -1.38
C ASP A 480 -20.50 -26.40 -0.40
N MET A 481 -19.42 -27.13 -0.72
CA MET A 481 -18.19 -27.12 0.09
C MET A 481 -17.63 -25.71 0.31
N VAL A 482 -17.77 -24.82 -0.67
CA VAL A 482 -17.26 -23.45 -0.57
C VAL A 482 -18.10 -22.65 0.44
N GLY A 483 -19.43 -22.66 0.32
CA GLY A 483 -20.30 -21.98 1.26
C GLY A 483 -20.14 -22.52 2.68
N THR A 484 -20.02 -23.85 2.83
CA THR A 484 -19.83 -24.52 4.11
C THR A 484 -18.48 -24.18 4.76
N ALA A 485 -17.40 -24.10 3.97
CA ALA A 485 -16.06 -23.78 4.48
C ALA A 485 -15.86 -22.29 4.83
N MET A 486 -16.78 -21.42 4.44
CA MET A 486 -16.74 -19.98 4.71
C MET A 486 -17.40 -19.60 6.06
N VAL A 487 -18.22 -20.49 6.63
CA VAL A 487 -18.91 -20.30 7.92
C VAL A 487 -18.03 -20.76 9.06
#